data_AF-A0A7C5CFD4-F1
#
_entry.id   AF-A0A7C5CFD4-F1
#
_cell.length_a   1.000
_cell.length_b   1.000
_cell.length_c   1.000
_cell.angle_alpha   90.00
_cell.angle_beta   90.00
_cell.angle_gamma   90.00
#
_symmetry.space_group_name_H-M   'P 1'
#
loop_
_entity.id
_entity.type
_entity.pdbx_description
1 polymer ?
#
loop_
_entity_poly.entity_id
_entity_poly.type
_entity_poly.pdbx_seq_one_letter_code
_entity_poly.pdbx_strand_id
1 'polypeptide(L)'
;QKFNNDFASSIRSNGFDENYFPMPEPVIAGPATRVLSLRDGSKKMSKSDASSMATIYMLDDGDAIAKKIKKAKSDPEPLPGEVDGLEGRLEAANLVGIYAALSDTSPQDVLDQFGGQGFGAFKPALAEVAVAQLAPIAEEMRRYLAQPDEIERILAEGAERASQIASETMKEVRDIVGFVS
;
A
#
# COMPACT_ATOMS: atom_id res chain seq x y z
N GLN A 1 -8.24 -26.15 3.28
CA GLN A 1 -9.31 -27.14 3.00
C GLN A 1 -9.54 -28.18 4.11
N LYS A 2 -8.86 -28.09 5.27
CA LYS A 2 -9.03 -29.08 6.35
C LYS A 2 -10.49 -29.21 6.83
N PHE A 3 -11.20 -28.10 7.01
CA PHE A 3 -12.61 -28.11 7.44
C PHE A 3 -13.52 -28.88 6.47
N ASN A 4 -13.49 -28.54 5.18
CA ASN A 4 -14.30 -29.22 4.16
C ASN A 4 -14.03 -30.73 4.12
N ASN A 5 -12.77 -31.15 4.31
CA ASN A 5 -12.39 -32.56 4.32
C ASN A 5 -12.87 -33.27 5.60
N ASP A 6 -12.61 -32.68 6.77
CA ASP A 6 -12.91 -33.28 8.08
C ASP A 6 -14.44 -33.43 8.30
N PHE A 7 -15.25 -32.54 7.74
CA PHE A 7 -16.72 -32.52 7.90
C PHE A 7 -17.48 -32.89 6.63
N ALA A 8 -16.83 -33.45 5.60
CA ALA A 8 -17.43 -33.72 4.29
C ALA A 8 -18.76 -34.50 4.35
N SER A 9 -18.86 -35.49 5.24
CA SER A 9 -20.10 -36.28 5.44
C SER A 9 -21.23 -35.45 6.05
N SER A 10 -20.90 -34.57 7.00
CA SER A 10 -21.88 -33.71 7.68
C SER A 10 -22.34 -32.56 6.78
N ILE A 11 -21.42 -31.95 6.03
CA ILE A 11 -21.70 -30.95 4.99
C ILE A 11 -22.74 -31.50 4.00
N ARG A 12 -22.50 -32.69 3.44
CA ARG A 12 -23.44 -33.37 2.52
C ARG A 12 -24.79 -33.67 3.18
N SER A 13 -24.78 -34.12 4.44
CA SER A 13 -26.02 -34.45 5.16
C SER A 13 -26.88 -33.22 5.46
N ASN A 14 -26.25 -32.05 5.62
CA ASN A 14 -26.92 -30.76 5.74
C ASN A 14 -27.29 -30.12 4.38
N GLY A 15 -27.00 -30.79 3.26
CA GLY A 15 -27.39 -30.34 1.92
C GLY A 15 -26.48 -29.27 1.29
N PHE A 16 -25.29 -29.06 1.86
CA PHE A 16 -24.31 -28.09 1.35
C PHE A 16 -23.35 -28.71 0.32
N ASP A 17 -22.70 -27.86 -0.47
CA ASP A 17 -21.64 -28.25 -1.42
C ASP A 17 -20.39 -28.77 -0.68
N GLU A 18 -19.70 -29.76 -1.25
CA GLU A 18 -18.46 -30.32 -0.69
C GLU A 18 -17.34 -29.26 -0.54
N ASN A 19 -17.37 -28.21 -1.36
CA ASN A 19 -16.52 -27.03 -1.26
C ASN A 19 -17.16 -25.91 -0.43
N TYR A 20 -17.77 -26.25 0.71
CA TYR A 20 -18.48 -25.32 1.59
C TYR A 20 -17.70 -24.01 1.85
N PHE A 21 -16.44 -24.10 2.31
CA PHE A 21 -15.55 -22.94 2.23
C PHE A 21 -14.80 -22.93 0.89
N PRO A 22 -15.05 -21.92 0.02
CA PRO A 22 -14.34 -21.81 -1.25
C PRO A 22 -12.86 -21.50 -1.02
N MET A 23 -12.02 -21.86 -1.98
CA MET A 23 -10.63 -21.45 -1.95
C MET A 23 -10.54 -19.97 -2.29
N PRO A 24 -9.92 -19.12 -1.44
CA PRO A 24 -9.70 -17.72 -1.80
C PRO A 24 -8.71 -17.63 -2.97
N GLU A 25 -9.04 -16.79 -3.95
CA GLU A 25 -8.15 -16.46 -5.05
C GLU A 25 -7.41 -15.15 -4.77
N PRO A 26 -6.14 -15.04 -5.19
CA PRO A 26 -5.39 -13.80 -5.02
C PRO A 26 -5.96 -12.71 -5.92
N VAL A 27 -6.29 -11.56 -5.33
CA VAL A 27 -6.62 -10.35 -6.09
C VAL A 27 -5.31 -9.71 -6.57
N ILE A 28 -4.97 -9.93 -7.83
CA ILE A 28 -3.81 -9.31 -8.49
C ILE A 28 -4.27 -7.98 -9.07
N ALA A 29 -4.08 -6.89 -8.32
CA ALA A 29 -4.09 -5.56 -8.92
C ALA A 29 -2.95 -5.49 -9.95
N GLY A 30 -3.14 -4.72 -11.03
CA GLY A 30 -2.14 -4.52 -12.10
C GLY A 30 -0.74 -4.18 -11.57
N PRO A 31 0.29 -4.12 -12.42
CA PRO A 31 1.69 -4.06 -12.00
C PRO A 31 1.90 -3.03 -10.87
N ALA A 32 2.04 -3.51 -9.64
CA ALA A 32 2.18 -2.64 -8.49
C ALA A 32 3.54 -1.96 -8.58
N THR A 33 3.55 -0.63 -8.66
CA THR A 33 4.78 0.17 -8.67
C THR A 33 5.63 -0.22 -7.47
N ARG A 34 6.75 -0.89 -7.72
CA ARG A 34 7.65 -1.34 -6.66
C ARG A 34 8.43 -0.14 -6.16
N VAL A 35 7.99 0.45 -5.05
CA VAL A 35 8.70 1.55 -4.39
C VAL A 35 9.85 1.01 -3.53
N LEU A 36 11.06 1.52 -3.78
CA LEU A 36 12.30 1.11 -3.13
C LEU A 36 12.66 2.07 -1.98
N SER A 37 13.57 1.63 -1.12
CA SER A 37 14.09 2.44 -0.03
C SER A 37 14.77 3.70 -0.55
N LEU A 38 14.49 4.83 0.11
CA LEU A 38 15.15 6.11 -0.19
C LEU A 38 16.65 6.10 0.17
N ARG A 39 17.15 5.08 0.86
CA ARG A 39 18.55 4.99 1.29
C ARG A 39 19.31 3.88 0.56
N ASP A 40 18.61 2.90 0.02
CA ASP A 40 19.18 1.73 -0.63
C ASP A 40 18.25 1.25 -1.75
N GLY A 41 18.54 1.61 -3.00
CA GLY A 41 17.72 1.25 -4.16
C GLY A 41 17.62 -0.27 -4.40
N SER A 42 18.45 -1.09 -3.78
CA SER A 42 18.34 -2.55 -3.89
C SER A 42 17.23 -3.15 -3.01
N LYS A 43 16.77 -2.40 -1.99
CA LYS A 43 15.80 -2.86 -0.99
C LYS A 43 14.43 -2.26 -1.23
N LYS A 44 13.39 -3.06 -1.00
CA LYS A 44 12.01 -2.56 -0.94
C LYS A 44 11.86 -1.62 0.25
N MET A 45 11.06 -0.56 0.11
CA MET A 45 10.69 0.28 1.24
C MET A 45 10.01 -0.57 2.32
N SER A 46 10.45 -0.47 3.58
CA SER A 46 9.94 -1.27 4.70
C SER A 46 9.67 -0.42 5.94
N LYS A 47 8.46 -0.51 6.49
CA LYS A 47 8.10 0.15 7.77
C LYS A 47 9.02 -0.26 8.93
N SER A 48 9.61 -1.46 8.88
CA SER A 48 10.51 -1.97 9.91
C SER A 48 11.99 -1.66 9.65
N ASP A 49 12.32 -0.83 8.65
CA ASP A 49 13.70 -0.40 8.42
C ASP A 49 14.25 0.32 9.67
N ALA A 50 15.52 0.04 10.01
CA ALA A 50 16.18 0.65 11.16
C ALA A 50 16.31 2.18 11.00
N SER A 51 16.31 2.70 9.76
CA SER A 51 16.33 4.13 9.48
C SER A 51 14.96 4.60 9.01
N SER A 52 14.34 5.50 9.78
CA SER A 52 13.12 6.19 9.34
C SER A 52 13.31 7.06 8.08
N MET A 53 14.56 7.33 7.69
CA MET A 53 14.89 8.06 6.47
C MET A 53 14.81 7.19 5.20
N ALA A 54 14.66 5.88 5.34
CA ALA A 54 14.49 4.95 4.23
C ALA A 54 13.06 4.94 3.67
N THR A 55 12.09 5.42 4.45
CA THR A 55 10.66 5.26 4.20
C THR A 55 9.89 6.56 4.36
N ILE A 56 8.86 6.75 3.55
CA ILE A 56 7.85 7.79 3.77
C ILE A 56 6.65 7.12 4.45
N TYR A 57 6.23 7.64 5.60
CA TYR A 57 5.04 7.19 6.30
C TYR A 57 3.84 8.04 5.89
N MET A 58 2.65 7.43 5.85
CA MET A 58 1.39 8.14 5.56
C MET A 58 1.03 9.20 6.61
N LEU A 59 1.69 9.17 7.77
CA LEU A 59 1.53 10.14 8.86
C LEU A 59 2.69 11.13 8.96
N ASP A 60 3.67 11.06 8.05
CA ASP A 60 4.71 12.09 7.99
C ASP A 60 4.07 13.44 7.62
N ASP A 61 4.52 14.51 8.25
CA ASP A 61 4.16 15.87 7.85
C ASP A 61 4.99 16.33 6.63
N GLY A 62 4.63 17.50 6.10
CA GLY A 62 5.30 18.05 4.91
C GLY A 62 6.81 18.21 5.08
N ASP A 63 7.25 18.65 6.27
CA ASP A 63 8.66 18.84 6.57
C ASP A 63 9.42 17.50 6.62
N ALA A 64 8.85 16.48 7.23
CA ALA A 64 9.43 15.14 7.27
C ALA A 64 9.52 14.53 5.87
N ILE A 65 8.46 14.62 5.06
CA ILE A 65 8.43 14.14 3.67
C ILE A 65 9.53 14.84 2.85
N ALA A 66 9.55 16.17 2.85
CA ALA A 66 10.51 16.96 2.10
C ALA A 66 11.96 16.66 2.52
N LYS A 67 12.22 16.55 3.83
CA LYS A 67 13.53 16.19 4.37
C LYS A 67 13.99 14.81 3.91
N LYS A 68 13.09 13.81 3.93
CA LYS A 68 13.39 12.44 3.50
C LYS A 68 13.74 12.38 2.01
N ILE A 69 12.94 13.02 1.16
CA ILE A 69 13.20 13.11 -0.29
C ILE A 69 14.52 13.83 -0.56
N LYS A 70 14.77 14.98 0.09
CA LYS A 70 16.02 15.73 -0.05
C LYS A 70 17.25 14.90 0.32
N LYS A 71 17.13 14.02 1.31
CA LYS A 71 18.21 13.13 1.81
C LYS A 71 18.21 11.74 1.17
N ALA A 72 17.30 11.49 0.21
CA ALA A 72 17.29 10.25 -0.54
C ALA A 72 18.64 10.06 -1.25
N LYS A 73 19.14 8.83 -1.28
CA LYS A 73 20.33 8.46 -2.03
C LYS A 73 20.03 8.67 -3.52
N SER A 74 21.00 9.21 -4.23
CA SER A 74 21.00 9.32 -5.69
C SER A 74 22.42 9.13 -6.17
N ASP A 75 22.57 8.77 -7.44
CA ASP A 75 23.86 8.77 -8.10
C ASP A 75 24.28 10.22 -8.46
N PRO A 76 25.55 10.44 -8.88
CA PRO A 76 26.06 11.78 -9.19
C PRO A 76 25.69 12.29 -10.59
N GLU A 77 25.20 11.41 -11.47
CA GLU A 77 24.90 11.76 -12.86
C GLU A 77 23.55 12.51 -12.94
N PRO A 78 23.39 13.44 -13.90
CA PRO A 78 22.09 14.01 -14.23
C PRO A 78 21.07 12.92 -14.59
N LEU A 79 19.78 13.26 -14.51
CA LEU A 79 18.72 12.37 -14.99
C LEU A 79 18.88 12.16 -16.51
N PRO A 80 18.66 10.93 -17.01
CA PRO A 80 18.67 10.66 -18.44
C PRO A 80 17.47 11.34 -19.12
N GLY A 81 17.51 11.50 -20.44
CA GLY A 81 16.34 11.97 -21.21
C GLY A 81 15.34 10.87 -21.55
N GLU A 82 15.75 9.60 -21.47
CA GLU A 82 14.96 8.44 -21.90
C GLU A 82 14.91 7.40 -20.78
N VAL A 83 13.80 6.65 -20.70
CA VAL A 83 13.58 5.63 -19.65
C VAL A 83 14.67 4.56 -19.63
N ASP A 84 15.17 4.14 -20.80
CA ASP A 84 16.25 3.15 -20.91
C ASP A 84 17.54 3.61 -20.19
N GLY A 85 17.76 4.93 -20.09
CA GLY A 85 18.89 5.51 -19.36
C GLY A 85 18.79 5.35 -17.83
N LEU A 86 17.66 4.90 -17.30
CA LEU A 86 17.48 4.55 -15.88
C LEU A 86 17.90 3.12 -15.56
N GLU A 87 18.17 2.28 -16.57
CA GLU A 87 18.58 0.90 -16.36
C GLU A 87 19.87 0.83 -15.52
N GLY A 88 19.85 0.00 -14.47
CA GLY A 88 20.96 -0.10 -13.50
C GLY A 88 21.06 1.07 -12.50
N ARG A 89 20.33 2.17 -12.69
CA ARG A 89 20.31 3.34 -11.79
C ARG A 89 19.11 3.28 -10.84
N LEU A 90 19.13 2.29 -9.94
CA LEU A 90 18.00 1.95 -9.06
C LEU A 90 17.45 3.14 -8.27
N GLU A 91 18.33 4.00 -7.73
CA GLU A 91 17.93 5.19 -7.00
C GLU A 91 17.24 6.23 -7.89
N ALA A 92 17.77 6.49 -9.09
CA ALA A 92 17.18 7.41 -10.05
C ALA A 92 15.81 6.90 -10.52
N ALA A 93 15.75 5.63 -10.92
CA ALA A 93 14.52 4.97 -11.37
C ALA A 93 13.44 5.01 -10.28
N ASN A 94 13.82 4.78 -9.02
CA ASN A 94 12.90 4.84 -7.88
C ASN A 94 12.32 6.25 -7.69
N LEU A 95 13.17 7.29 -7.69
CA LEU A 95 12.69 8.66 -7.48
C LEU A 95 11.82 9.17 -8.64
N VAL A 96 12.18 8.82 -9.89
CA VAL A 96 11.35 9.11 -11.08
C VAL A 96 10.01 8.36 -11.00
N GLY A 97 10.02 7.08 -10.64
CA GLY A 97 8.81 6.28 -10.48
C GLY A 97 7.89 6.80 -9.38
N ILE A 98 8.44 7.28 -8.26
CA ILE A 98 7.65 7.92 -7.19
C ILE A 98 7.02 9.22 -7.71
N TYR A 99 7.77 10.06 -8.43
CA TYR A 99 7.23 11.29 -9.01
C TYR A 99 6.06 10.99 -9.95
N ALA A 100 6.28 10.08 -10.90
CA ALA A 100 5.30 9.67 -11.90
C ALA A 100 4.01 9.17 -11.23
N ALA A 101 4.13 8.29 -10.23
CA ALA A 101 2.99 7.76 -9.49
C ALA A 101 2.20 8.82 -8.71
N LEU A 102 2.88 9.80 -8.12
CA LEU A 102 2.21 10.86 -7.33
C LEU A 102 1.60 11.95 -8.20
N SER A 103 2.09 12.13 -9.43
CA SER A 103 1.58 13.12 -10.38
C SER A 103 0.64 12.53 -11.43
N ASP A 104 0.38 11.23 -11.38
CA ASP A 104 -0.40 10.49 -12.38
C ASP A 104 0.12 10.70 -13.81
N THR A 105 1.44 10.65 -13.96
CA THR A 105 2.15 10.79 -15.23
C THR A 105 3.03 9.57 -15.51
N SER A 106 3.56 9.45 -16.73
CA SER A 106 4.52 8.39 -17.06
C SER A 106 5.94 8.76 -16.62
N PRO A 107 6.83 7.77 -16.37
CA PRO A 107 8.25 8.06 -16.18
C PRO A 107 8.87 8.86 -17.32
N GLN A 108 8.42 8.66 -18.57
CA GLN A 108 8.90 9.43 -19.71
C GLN A 108 8.53 10.91 -19.59
N ASP A 109 7.30 11.25 -19.21
CA ASP A 109 6.89 12.66 -19.01
C ASP A 109 7.77 13.36 -17.97
N VAL A 110 8.17 12.63 -16.92
CA VAL A 110 9.09 13.14 -15.90
C VAL A 110 10.49 13.38 -16.48
N LEU A 111 10.99 12.48 -17.32
CA LEU A 111 12.29 12.63 -17.95
C LEU A 111 12.28 13.70 -19.05
N ASP A 112 11.17 13.91 -19.76
CA ASP A 112 11.02 15.03 -20.69
C ASP A 112 11.13 16.38 -19.97
N GLN A 113 10.66 16.45 -18.72
CA GLN A 113 10.73 17.65 -17.89
C GLN A 113 12.10 17.84 -17.21
N PHE A 114 12.69 16.78 -16.67
CA PHE A 114 13.86 16.85 -15.79
C PHE A 114 15.13 16.21 -16.37
N GLY A 115 15.06 15.61 -17.55
CA GLY A 115 16.20 15.03 -18.26
C GLY A 115 17.30 16.06 -18.50
N GLY A 116 18.54 15.63 -18.31
CA GLY A 116 19.73 16.50 -18.35
C GLY A 116 19.91 17.38 -17.10
N GLN A 117 18.94 17.41 -16.17
CA GLN A 117 19.07 18.14 -14.91
C GLN A 117 19.66 17.26 -13.80
N GLY A 118 20.35 17.88 -12.85
CA GLY A 118 20.84 17.20 -11.65
C GLY A 118 19.78 17.03 -10.57
N PHE A 119 20.02 16.10 -9.63
CA PHE A 119 19.13 15.85 -8.49
C PHE A 119 18.89 17.05 -7.56
N GLY A 120 19.73 18.09 -7.64
CA GLY A 120 19.54 19.34 -6.90
C GLY A 120 18.28 20.11 -7.33
N ALA A 121 17.88 20.01 -8.61
CA ALA A 121 16.64 20.60 -9.12
C ALA A 121 15.46 19.61 -9.01
N PHE A 122 15.71 18.33 -9.27
CA PHE A 122 14.67 17.30 -9.27
C PHE A 122 14.08 16.98 -7.89
N LYS A 123 14.93 16.81 -6.85
CA LYS A 123 14.46 16.42 -5.51
C LYS A 123 13.53 17.46 -4.86
N PRO A 124 13.76 18.79 -4.99
CA PRO A 124 12.79 19.79 -4.57
C PRO A 124 11.42 19.64 -5.25
N ALA A 125 11.38 19.47 -6.56
CA ALA A 125 10.12 19.28 -7.29
C ALA A 125 9.38 18.00 -6.83
N LEU A 126 10.11 16.89 -6.66
CA LEU A 126 9.55 15.66 -6.10
C LEU A 126 9.02 15.86 -4.67
N ALA A 127 9.73 16.64 -3.84
CA ALA A 127 9.29 16.95 -2.50
C ALA A 127 7.96 17.73 -2.50
N GLU A 128 7.84 18.73 -3.37
CA GLU A 128 6.60 19.52 -3.51
C GLU A 128 5.41 18.64 -3.89
N VAL A 129 5.56 17.79 -4.91
CA VAL A 129 4.50 16.87 -5.35
C VAL A 129 4.13 15.89 -4.23
N ALA A 130 5.12 15.31 -3.55
CA ALA A 130 4.87 14.37 -2.47
C ALA A 130 4.18 15.02 -1.27
N VAL A 131 4.55 16.23 -0.89
CA VAL A 131 3.89 16.97 0.19
C VAL A 131 2.45 17.29 -0.20
N ALA A 132 2.22 17.79 -1.41
CA ALA A 132 0.88 18.15 -1.89
C ALA A 132 -0.08 16.95 -1.88
N GLN A 133 0.40 15.75 -2.20
CA GLN A 133 -0.44 14.54 -2.24
C GLN A 133 -0.60 13.84 -0.90
N LEU A 134 0.48 13.76 -0.10
CA LEU A 134 0.49 12.93 1.11
C LEU A 134 0.11 13.69 2.39
N ALA A 135 0.42 14.99 2.48
CA ALA A 135 0.11 15.78 3.67
C ALA A 135 -1.41 15.85 3.97
N PRO A 136 -2.32 15.98 2.98
CA PRO A 136 -3.75 15.96 3.24
C PRO A 136 -4.24 14.65 3.89
N ILE A 137 -3.62 13.52 3.56
CA ILE A 137 -3.95 12.22 4.17
C ILE A 137 -3.56 12.22 5.65
N ALA A 138 -2.37 12.74 5.99
CA ALA A 138 -1.93 12.87 7.37
C ALA A 138 -2.81 13.84 8.18
N GLU A 139 -3.32 14.91 7.56
CA GLU A 139 -4.28 15.84 8.15
C GLU A 139 -5.63 15.18 8.43
N GLU A 140 -6.19 14.47 7.46
CA GLU A 140 -7.44 13.73 7.65
C GLU A 140 -7.32 12.65 8.73
N MET A 141 -6.20 11.94 8.76
CA MET A 141 -5.91 10.98 9.83
C MET A 141 -5.89 11.66 11.21
N ARG A 142 -5.24 12.83 11.32
CA ARG A 142 -5.24 13.61 12.58
C ARG A 142 -6.62 14.10 12.97
N ARG A 143 -7.44 14.49 11.99
CA ARG A 143 -8.86 14.87 12.21
C ARG A 143 -9.66 13.71 12.80
N TYR A 144 -9.52 12.51 12.25
CA TYR A 144 -10.19 11.31 12.79
C TYR A 144 -9.68 10.95 14.19
N LEU A 145 -8.37 10.99 14.43
CA LEU A 145 -7.80 10.68 15.74
C LEU A 145 -8.22 11.67 16.83
N ALA A 146 -8.57 12.91 16.46
CA ALA A 146 -9.14 13.89 17.38
C ALA A 146 -10.65 13.69 17.65
N GLN A 147 -11.30 12.77 16.93
CA GLN A 147 -12.73 12.45 17.04
C GLN A 147 -12.93 10.95 17.29
N PRO A 148 -12.52 10.44 18.47
CA PRO A 148 -12.59 9.01 18.77
C PRO A 148 -14.00 8.44 18.66
N ASP A 149 -15.03 9.20 19.07
CA ASP A 149 -16.44 8.78 18.98
C ASP A 149 -16.88 8.48 17.54
N GLU A 150 -16.36 9.24 16.55
CA GLU A 150 -16.66 9.00 15.14
C GLU A 150 -15.99 7.71 14.63
N ILE A 151 -14.76 7.44 15.08
CA ILE A 151 -14.08 6.17 14.78
C ILE A 151 -14.87 5.01 15.39
N GLU A 152 -15.28 5.13 16.65
CA GLU A 152 -16.09 4.11 17.33
C GLU A 152 -17.41 3.86 16.61
N ARG A 153 -18.10 4.91 16.16
CA ARG A 153 -19.32 4.80 15.37
C ARG A 153 -19.08 4.03 14.07
N ILE A 154 -18.07 4.40 13.29
CA ILE A 154 -17.72 3.73 12.03
C ILE A 154 -17.36 2.25 12.27
N LEU A 155 -16.59 1.96 13.33
CA LEU A 155 -16.23 0.59 13.70
C LEU A 155 -17.44 -0.22 14.14
N ALA A 156 -18.36 0.36 14.91
CA ALA A 156 -19.60 -0.29 15.32
C ALA A 156 -20.49 -0.64 14.12
N GLU A 157 -20.68 0.29 13.19
CA GLU A 157 -21.43 0.06 11.93
C GLU A 157 -20.75 -1.00 11.05
N GLY A 158 -19.42 -1.03 11.01
CA GLY A 158 -18.66 -2.08 10.32
C GLY A 158 -18.82 -3.45 10.98
N ALA A 159 -18.75 -3.50 12.31
CA ALA A 159 -18.91 -4.71 13.10
C ALA A 159 -20.32 -5.29 12.97
N GLU A 160 -21.36 -4.47 12.97
CA GLU A 160 -22.74 -4.92 12.77
C GLU A 160 -22.92 -5.59 11.40
N ARG A 161 -22.46 -4.95 10.32
CA ARG A 161 -22.51 -5.51 8.96
C ARG A 161 -21.73 -6.82 8.85
N ALA A 162 -20.51 -6.86 9.41
CA ALA A 162 -19.69 -8.06 9.42
C ALA A 162 -20.34 -9.19 10.24
N SER A 163 -20.95 -8.85 11.37
CA SER A 163 -21.63 -9.81 12.25
C SER A 163 -22.84 -10.44 11.56
N GLN A 164 -23.66 -9.65 10.85
CA GLN A 164 -24.80 -10.18 10.10
C GLN A 164 -24.35 -11.26 9.10
N ILE A 165 -23.36 -10.94 8.26
CA ILE A 165 -22.80 -11.87 7.27
C ILE A 165 -22.18 -13.10 7.94
N ALA A 166 -21.33 -12.90 8.95
CA ALA A 166 -20.63 -13.98 9.62
C ALA A 166 -21.56 -14.88 10.42
N SER A 167 -22.67 -14.34 10.96
CA SER A 167 -23.62 -15.10 11.78
C SER A 167 -24.34 -16.19 10.98
N GLU A 168 -24.64 -15.93 9.71
CA GLU A 168 -25.23 -16.91 8.79
C GLU A 168 -24.27 -18.09 8.58
N THR A 169 -23.04 -17.80 8.15
CA THR A 169 -22.01 -18.83 7.98
C THR A 169 -21.70 -19.57 9.28
N MET A 170 -21.68 -18.88 10.43
CA MET A 170 -21.42 -19.51 11.72
C MET A 170 -22.53 -20.42 12.19
N LYS A 171 -23.79 -20.12 11.86
CA LYS A 171 -24.93 -21.00 12.14
C LYS A 171 -24.77 -22.31 11.37
N GLU A 172 -24.54 -22.22 10.06
CA GLU A 172 -24.31 -23.37 9.20
C GLU A 172 -23.10 -24.21 9.67
N VAL A 173 -22.00 -23.56 10.05
CA VAL A 173 -20.82 -24.25 10.63
C VAL A 173 -21.18 -24.99 11.92
N ARG A 174 -21.98 -24.41 12.81
CA ARG A 174 -22.40 -25.08 14.06
C ARG A 174 -23.24 -26.32 13.78
N ASP A 175 -24.15 -26.24 12.82
CA ASP A 175 -24.97 -27.37 12.37
C ASP A 175 -24.10 -28.48 11.76
N ILE A 176 -23.12 -28.12 10.92
CA ILE A 176 -22.16 -29.04 10.31
C ILE A 176 -21.29 -29.74 11.38
N VAL A 177 -20.83 -29.01 12.40
CA VAL A 177 -20.02 -29.58 13.48
C VAL A 177 -20.87 -30.40 14.46
N GLY A 178 -22.18 -30.20 14.49
CA GLY A 178 -23.12 -30.90 15.37
C GLY A 178 -23.28 -30.26 16.74
N PHE A 179 -23.03 -28.95 16.86
CA PHE A 179 -23.38 -28.22 18.07
C PHE A 179 -24.89 -27.99 18.13
N VAL A 180 -25.48 -28.15 19.31
CA VAL A 180 -26.88 -27.79 19.54
C VAL A 180 -26.99 -26.27 19.55
N SER A 181 -27.67 -25.72 18.56
CA SER A 181 -27.96 -24.28 18.42
C SER A 181 -29.13 -23.84 19.28
#